data_AF-A0A8H7FRF8-F1
#
_entry.id   AF-A0A8H7FRF8-F1
#
_cell.length_a   1.000
_cell.length_b   1.000
_cell.length_c   1.000
_cell.angle_alpha   90.00
_cell.angle_beta   90.00
_cell.angle_gamma   90.00
#
_symmetry.space_group_name_H-M   'P 1'
#
loop_
_entity.id
_entity.type
_entity.pdbx_description
1 polymer ?
#
loop_
_entity_poly.entity_id
_entity_poly.type
_entity_poly.pdbx_seq_one_letter_code
_entity_poly.pdbx_strand_id
1 'polypeptide(L)'
;MQGSSAKRSADDILENAAAKKTKATGASCGTSVAHPTFRWIKPNLGENKSLLHGINLSPKSCSKVAVFDLDGTVIVQQHWSKANEGQWKWWNSKVPLKLKELHNDGYIRLSSVPFARNAGALKAWETQKIPNMATACPDLPFRIFGAKEKDGFRKPMPGVWYELQRIFAEDGVAIGRSTDFASSDRKWAENVDLDFKTPEVNEPFISSHVTPTNTPLLPPPSPKSAKRPVELVLFVGYPCLGKSSFYRSHFQQAGYKHVNQDILKRREKCIKVVGEALSTGESCVVATRKHYITIAKQLGIPVRCFKFEGTAELAWHNNLYRAYNMPPSSAEKEPKRELLPYGALSSYANAFEEPTLSEGFSEIKTVNWVFQGSEEARKRWSMWLQLDGKRAVFFSLRQT
;
A
#
# COMPACT_ATOMS: atom_id res chain seq x y z
N MET A 1 -27.23 -73.38 -14.96
CA MET A 1 -25.99 -73.48 -15.76
C MET A 1 -24.98 -72.52 -15.16
N GLN A 2 -23.93 -73.09 -14.57
CA GLN A 2 -22.84 -72.46 -13.82
C GLN A 2 -21.65 -72.11 -14.74
N GLY A 3 -20.76 -71.26 -14.24
CA GLY A 3 -19.38 -71.04 -14.70
C GLY A 3 -19.10 -69.54 -14.86
N SER A 4 -18.58 -68.78 -13.89
CA SER A 4 -17.36 -68.94 -13.07
C SER A 4 -16.12 -69.25 -13.89
N SER A 5 -15.17 -68.31 -13.93
CA SER A 5 -13.77 -68.68 -13.80
C SER A 5 -12.96 -67.55 -13.18
N ALA A 6 -12.35 -67.87 -12.04
CA ALA A 6 -11.42 -67.07 -11.29
C ALA A 6 -10.04 -67.75 -11.30
N LYS A 7 -9.00 -66.94 -11.04
CA LYS A 7 -7.65 -67.30 -10.56
C LYS A 7 -6.69 -67.97 -11.55
N ARG A 8 -5.46 -67.44 -11.61
CA ARG A 8 -4.32 -67.97 -10.82
C ARG A 8 -3.14 -66.99 -10.77
N SER A 9 -2.49 -66.98 -9.61
CA SER A 9 -1.25 -66.30 -9.24
C SER A 9 -0.07 -67.28 -9.25
N ALA A 10 1.10 -66.71 -8.92
CA ALA A 10 2.31 -67.34 -8.38
C ALA A 10 3.21 -68.03 -9.41
N ASP A 11 4.53 -68.08 -9.27
CA ASP A 11 5.58 -67.35 -8.54
C ASP A 11 6.89 -67.97 -9.05
N ASP A 12 7.99 -67.21 -8.98
CA ASP A 12 9.40 -67.62 -8.88
C ASP A 12 10.07 -68.58 -9.90
N ILE A 13 11.28 -68.18 -10.34
CA ILE A 13 12.54 -68.95 -10.20
C ILE A 13 13.76 -68.01 -10.48
N LEU A 14 14.36 -67.57 -9.37
CA LEU A 14 15.79 -67.52 -8.99
C LEU A 14 16.93 -67.35 -10.02
N GLU A 15 17.69 -66.26 -9.80
CA GLU A 15 19.14 -66.15 -9.52
C GLU A 15 20.08 -67.35 -9.80
N ASN A 16 21.18 -67.10 -10.52
CA ASN A 16 22.52 -66.90 -9.92
C ASN A 16 23.65 -66.74 -10.96
N ALA A 17 24.60 -65.84 -10.69
CA ALA A 17 26.02 -66.12 -10.48
C ALA A 17 26.95 -64.98 -10.95
N ALA A 18 27.66 -64.41 -9.98
CA ALA A 18 28.75 -63.44 -10.13
C ALA A 18 30.10 -64.12 -10.44
N ALA A 19 31.01 -63.42 -11.13
CA ALA A 19 32.36 -63.09 -10.63
C ALA A 19 33.32 -62.43 -11.67
N LYS A 20 33.76 -61.21 -11.33
CA LYS A 20 35.12 -60.61 -11.39
C LYS A 20 35.97 -60.62 -12.68
N LYS A 21 36.33 -59.41 -13.14
CA LYS A 21 37.73 -58.90 -13.23
C LYS A 21 37.78 -57.37 -13.36
N THR A 22 38.96 -56.82 -13.15
CA THR A 22 39.26 -55.57 -12.43
C THR A 22 39.79 -54.42 -13.34
N LYS A 23 39.55 -53.17 -12.89
CA LYS A 23 40.45 -51.97 -12.90
C LYS A 23 40.45 -50.96 -14.08
N ALA A 24 40.41 -49.68 -13.64
CA ALA A 24 41.05 -48.46 -14.16
C ALA A 24 40.24 -47.45 -15.04
N THR A 25 39.58 -46.53 -14.34
CA THR A 25 39.54 -45.05 -14.48
C THR A 25 40.04 -44.36 -15.77
N GLY A 26 39.23 -43.44 -16.30
CA GLY A 26 39.72 -42.30 -17.11
C GLY A 26 38.66 -41.47 -17.84
N ALA A 27 38.08 -40.47 -17.15
CA ALA A 27 37.45 -39.23 -17.66
C ALA A 27 36.22 -39.32 -18.58
N SER A 28 35.02 -39.17 -18.00
CA SER A 28 33.86 -38.60 -18.72
C SER A 28 33.57 -37.19 -18.23
N CYS A 29 33.48 -36.28 -19.20
CA CYS A 29 33.03 -34.90 -19.13
C CYS A 29 32.05 -34.64 -17.97
N GLY A 30 32.45 -33.76 -17.05
CA GLY A 30 31.56 -33.27 -16.01
C GLY A 30 30.35 -32.60 -16.65
N THR A 31 29.16 -33.09 -16.32
CA THR A 31 27.92 -32.35 -16.48
C THR A 31 28.01 -31.10 -15.61
N SER A 32 28.23 -29.94 -16.23
CA SER A 32 28.05 -28.67 -15.53
C SER A 32 26.61 -28.62 -15.06
N VAL A 33 26.39 -28.68 -13.75
CA VAL A 33 25.09 -28.37 -13.16
C VAL A 33 24.83 -26.91 -13.53
N ALA A 34 23.96 -26.68 -14.51
CA ALA A 34 23.59 -25.33 -14.94
C ALA A 34 23.00 -24.60 -13.73
N HIS A 35 23.71 -23.61 -13.20
CA HIS A 35 23.18 -22.78 -12.15
C HIS A 35 21.92 -22.07 -12.69
N PRO A 36 20.80 -22.07 -11.94
CA PRO A 36 19.59 -21.39 -12.39
C PRO A 36 19.90 -19.90 -12.62
N THR A 37 19.59 -19.42 -13.82
CA THR A 37 19.82 -18.02 -14.22
C THR A 37 18.97 -17.04 -13.41
N PHE A 38 17.84 -17.51 -12.88
CA PHE A 38 16.93 -16.75 -12.05
C PHE A 38 17.17 -16.97 -10.55
N ARG A 39 17.14 -15.88 -9.78
CA ARG A 39 17.23 -15.92 -8.32
C ARG A 39 16.33 -14.90 -7.66
N TRP A 40 15.74 -15.28 -6.52
CA TRP A 40 15.12 -14.34 -5.59
C TRP A 40 16.19 -13.67 -4.72
N ILE A 41 16.16 -12.35 -4.66
CA ILE A 41 17.01 -11.56 -3.77
C ILE A 41 16.38 -11.57 -2.38
N LYS A 42 17.18 -11.94 -1.37
CA LYS A 42 16.78 -11.99 0.04
C LYS A 42 17.68 -11.06 0.87
N PRO A 43 17.18 -10.45 1.96
CA PRO A 43 15.79 -10.51 2.42
C PRO A 43 14.83 -9.81 1.43
N ASN A 44 13.55 -10.17 1.49
CA ASN A 44 12.52 -9.43 0.77
C ASN A 44 12.51 -7.96 1.20
N LEU A 45 12.10 -7.08 0.30
CA LEU A 45 12.15 -5.64 0.50
C LEU A 45 10.96 -5.10 1.32
N GLY A 46 11.14 -3.87 1.81
CA GLY A 46 10.20 -3.19 2.70
C GLY A 46 10.29 -3.62 4.16
N GLU A 47 9.79 -2.78 5.06
CA GLU A 47 9.84 -2.99 6.52
C GLU A 47 9.22 -4.34 6.92
N ASN A 48 8.08 -4.70 6.31
CA ASN A 48 7.37 -5.96 6.57
C ASN A 48 7.85 -7.12 5.69
N LYS A 49 8.93 -6.95 4.92
CA LYS A 49 9.45 -7.97 3.98
C LYS A 49 8.36 -8.46 3.01
N SER A 50 7.43 -7.57 2.65
CA SER A 50 6.23 -7.84 1.88
C SER A 50 6.43 -7.72 0.38
N LEU A 51 7.58 -7.23 -0.08
CA LEU A 51 7.92 -7.13 -1.50
C LEU A 51 8.95 -8.20 -1.90
N LEU A 52 8.53 -9.14 -2.74
CA LEU A 52 9.44 -10.07 -3.42
C LEU A 52 10.24 -9.30 -4.48
N HIS A 53 11.51 -9.66 -4.62
CA HIS A 53 12.42 -9.09 -5.60
C HIS A 53 13.23 -10.21 -6.24
N GLY A 54 13.03 -10.45 -7.53
CA GLY A 54 13.73 -11.48 -8.30
C GLY A 54 14.47 -10.89 -9.49
N ILE A 55 15.55 -11.55 -9.89
CA ILE A 55 16.31 -11.19 -11.10
C ILE A 55 16.62 -12.44 -11.92
N ASN A 56 16.52 -12.30 -13.25
CA ASN A 56 17.07 -13.26 -14.20
C ASN A 56 18.37 -12.72 -14.79
N LEU A 57 19.42 -13.54 -14.81
CA LEU A 57 20.77 -13.16 -15.20
C LEU A 57 21.31 -12.01 -14.30
N SER A 58 21.82 -10.96 -14.93
CA SER A 58 22.42 -9.78 -14.28
C SER A 58 21.87 -8.50 -14.93
N PRO A 59 20.62 -8.10 -14.64
CA PRO A 59 20.05 -6.88 -15.17
C PRO A 59 20.80 -5.68 -14.55
N LYS A 60 21.57 -4.95 -15.37
CA LYS A 60 22.27 -3.73 -14.96
C LYS A 60 21.26 -2.63 -14.67
N SER A 61 21.51 -1.77 -13.68
CA SER A 61 20.77 -0.53 -13.46
C SER A 61 21.11 0.50 -14.53
N CYS A 62 20.11 1.23 -15.02
CA CYS A 62 20.25 2.18 -16.13
C CYS A 62 19.19 3.27 -16.06
N SER A 63 19.37 4.35 -16.82
CA SER A 63 18.49 5.50 -16.84
C SER A 63 17.20 5.31 -17.64
N LYS A 64 16.99 4.16 -18.30
CA LYS A 64 15.77 3.84 -19.08
C LYS A 64 15.07 2.61 -18.51
N VAL A 65 13.80 2.74 -18.14
CA VAL A 65 13.05 1.63 -17.52
C VAL A 65 11.71 1.43 -18.22
N ALA A 66 11.42 0.18 -18.61
CA ALA A 66 10.13 -0.23 -19.13
C ALA A 66 9.46 -1.13 -18.10
N VAL A 67 8.33 -0.69 -17.57
CA VAL A 67 7.59 -1.42 -16.52
C VAL A 67 6.34 -2.04 -17.12
N PHE A 68 6.14 -3.32 -16.86
CA PHE A 68 5.01 -4.07 -17.35
C PHE A 68 4.20 -4.61 -16.17
N ASP A 69 2.89 -4.58 -16.28
CA ASP A 69 2.08 -5.56 -15.57
C ASP A 69 2.44 -6.97 -16.08
N LEU A 70 2.26 -8.01 -15.25
CA LEU A 70 2.58 -9.38 -15.68
C LEU A 70 1.36 -10.07 -16.30
N ASP A 71 0.36 -10.37 -15.47
CA ASP A 71 -0.83 -11.11 -15.85
C ASP A 71 -1.79 -10.21 -16.63
N GLY A 72 -2.06 -10.55 -17.90
CA GLY A 72 -2.88 -9.74 -18.80
C GLY A 72 -2.09 -8.76 -19.68
N THR A 73 -0.76 -8.66 -19.50
CA THR A 73 0.11 -7.83 -20.37
C THR A 73 1.24 -8.65 -20.99
N VAL A 74 2.10 -9.27 -20.17
CA VAL A 74 3.23 -10.10 -20.66
C VAL A 74 2.78 -11.54 -20.88
N ILE A 75 1.96 -12.05 -19.96
CA ILE A 75 1.43 -13.42 -19.99
C ILE A 75 -0.09 -13.41 -19.86
N VAL A 76 -0.76 -14.42 -20.40
CA VAL A 76 -2.16 -14.72 -20.08
C VAL A 76 -2.17 -15.77 -18.97
N GLN A 77 -2.86 -15.45 -17.89
CA GLN A 77 -3.06 -16.36 -16.78
C GLN A 77 -4.20 -17.34 -17.11
N GLN A 78 -3.95 -18.64 -16.92
CA GLN A 78 -5.02 -19.63 -16.87
C GLN A 78 -5.70 -19.58 -15.48
N HIS A 79 -7.01 -19.83 -15.42
CA HIS A 79 -7.74 -19.89 -14.15
C HIS A 79 -6.99 -20.79 -13.15
N TRP A 80 -6.73 -20.29 -11.94
CA TRP A 80 -5.95 -21.06 -10.96
C TRP A 80 -6.70 -22.32 -10.54
N SER A 81 -6.01 -23.46 -10.67
CA SER A 81 -6.37 -24.76 -10.13
C SER A 81 -5.07 -25.47 -9.77
N LYS A 82 -5.12 -26.50 -8.91
CA LYS A 82 -3.92 -27.32 -8.62
C LYS A 82 -3.33 -27.96 -9.89
N ALA A 83 -4.16 -28.24 -10.90
CA ALA A 83 -3.73 -28.85 -12.16
C ALA A 83 -2.97 -27.89 -13.09
N ASN A 84 -3.26 -26.58 -12.99
CA ASN A 84 -2.67 -25.54 -13.82
C ASN A 84 -1.68 -24.66 -13.03
N GLU A 85 -1.15 -25.18 -11.93
CA GLU A 85 -0.22 -24.45 -11.07
C GLU A 85 1.04 -24.06 -11.86
N GLY A 86 1.45 -22.80 -11.76
CA GLY A 86 2.64 -22.30 -12.47
C GLY A 86 2.52 -22.21 -13.99
N GLN A 87 1.40 -22.64 -14.59
CA GLN A 87 1.20 -22.58 -16.04
C GLN A 87 0.79 -21.19 -16.52
N TRP A 88 1.35 -20.78 -17.65
CA TRP A 88 1.07 -19.51 -18.31
C TRP A 88 1.35 -19.64 -19.80
N LYS A 89 0.83 -18.69 -20.59
CA LYS A 89 1.17 -18.53 -22.02
C LYS A 89 1.58 -17.08 -22.25
N TRP A 90 2.41 -16.84 -23.26
CA TRP A 90 2.67 -15.47 -23.71
C TRP A 90 1.35 -14.80 -24.07
N TRP A 91 1.19 -13.53 -23.71
CA TRP A 91 0.00 -12.77 -24.06
C TRP A 91 -0.16 -12.65 -25.59
N ASN A 92 0.95 -12.46 -26.29
CA ASN A 92 1.03 -12.49 -27.74
C ASN A 92 2.35 -13.16 -28.15
N SER A 93 2.39 -13.83 -29.31
CA SER A 93 3.61 -14.48 -29.82
C SER A 93 4.78 -13.51 -30.02
N LYS A 94 4.52 -12.21 -30.18
CA LYS A 94 5.53 -11.16 -30.32
C LYS A 94 6.14 -10.68 -29.00
N VAL A 95 5.59 -11.07 -27.85
CA VAL A 95 6.06 -10.57 -26.53
C VAL A 95 7.54 -10.85 -26.29
N PRO A 96 8.07 -12.08 -26.48
CA PRO A 96 9.49 -12.35 -26.23
C PRO A 96 10.43 -11.50 -27.11
N LEU A 97 10.07 -11.35 -28.40
CA LEU A 97 10.81 -10.51 -29.34
C LEU A 97 10.83 -9.06 -28.85
N LYS A 98 9.65 -8.51 -28.50
CA LYS A 98 9.56 -7.11 -28.07
C LYS A 98 10.29 -6.83 -26.76
N LEU A 99 10.25 -7.78 -25.82
CA LEU A 99 11.04 -7.68 -24.61
C LEU A 99 12.53 -7.65 -24.95
N LYS A 100 13.02 -8.49 -25.87
CA LYS A 100 14.43 -8.51 -26.29
C LYS A 100 14.85 -7.22 -26.99
N GLU A 101 14.02 -6.65 -27.85
CA GLU A 101 14.25 -5.33 -28.46
C GLU A 101 14.45 -4.25 -27.40
N LEU A 102 13.52 -4.15 -26.44
CA LEU A 102 13.61 -3.15 -25.36
C LEU A 102 14.89 -3.31 -24.53
N HIS A 103 15.34 -4.54 -24.32
CA HIS A 103 16.62 -4.78 -23.63
C HIS A 103 17.81 -4.23 -24.41
N ASN A 104 17.84 -4.48 -25.71
CA ASN A 104 18.89 -4.01 -26.61
C ASN A 104 18.87 -2.47 -26.69
N ASP A 105 17.69 -1.86 -26.59
CA ASP A 105 17.50 -0.40 -26.53
C ASP A 105 17.86 0.21 -25.16
N GLY A 106 18.31 -0.63 -24.21
CA GLY A 106 18.81 -0.22 -22.90
C GLY A 106 17.75 -0.12 -21.81
N TYR A 107 16.53 -0.67 -22.00
CA TYR A 107 15.50 -0.67 -20.98
C TYR A 107 15.64 -1.84 -20.01
N ILE A 108 15.56 -1.56 -18.70
CA ILE A 108 15.32 -2.60 -17.69
C ILE A 108 13.83 -2.90 -17.65
N ARG A 109 13.50 -4.19 -17.72
CA ARG A 109 12.13 -4.67 -17.65
C ARG A 109 11.77 -4.99 -16.22
N LEU A 110 10.68 -4.39 -15.78
CA LEU A 110 10.13 -4.60 -14.45
C LEU A 110 8.73 -5.17 -14.59
N SER A 111 8.53 -6.43 -14.22
CA SER A 111 7.18 -6.96 -14.07
C SER A 111 6.71 -6.81 -12.63
N SER A 112 5.57 -6.17 -12.42
CA SER A 112 4.93 -6.10 -11.10
C SER A 112 3.61 -6.87 -11.15
N VAL A 113 3.36 -7.72 -10.16
CA VAL A 113 2.15 -8.56 -10.15
C VAL A 113 1.27 -8.14 -8.98
N PRO A 114 -0.05 -7.97 -9.21
CA PRO A 114 -0.97 -7.77 -8.11
C PRO A 114 -1.01 -9.03 -7.21
N PHE A 115 -1.02 -8.80 -5.90
CA PHE A 115 -1.30 -9.73 -4.79
C PHE A 115 -1.86 -11.10 -5.21
N ALA A 116 -1.12 -12.16 -4.86
CA ALA A 116 -1.62 -13.52 -4.97
C ALA A 116 -2.82 -13.72 -4.02
N ARG A 117 -3.96 -14.17 -4.57
CA ARG A 117 -5.24 -14.27 -3.84
C ARG A 117 -5.20 -15.17 -2.60
N ASN A 118 -4.23 -16.09 -2.51
CA ASN A 118 -3.99 -16.97 -1.38
C ASN A 118 -2.53 -17.44 -1.34
N ALA A 119 -2.12 -18.06 -0.21
CA ALA A 119 -0.76 -18.54 0.01
C ALA A 119 -0.28 -19.58 -1.02
N GLY A 120 -1.17 -20.46 -1.49
CA GLY A 120 -0.84 -21.46 -2.51
C GLY A 120 -0.52 -20.81 -3.85
N ALA A 121 -1.35 -19.87 -4.30
CA ALA A 121 -1.11 -19.09 -5.51
C ALA A 121 0.19 -18.27 -5.42
N LEU A 122 0.53 -17.74 -4.24
CA LEU A 122 1.79 -17.02 -4.03
C LEU A 122 2.99 -17.96 -4.15
N LYS A 123 2.91 -19.14 -3.51
CA LYS A 123 3.96 -20.16 -3.58
C LYS A 123 4.17 -20.64 -5.02
N ALA A 124 3.10 -20.98 -5.73
CA ALA A 124 3.12 -21.32 -7.15
C ALA A 124 3.80 -20.25 -8.00
N TRP A 125 3.49 -18.98 -7.71
CA TRP A 125 4.08 -17.85 -8.40
C TRP A 125 5.61 -17.77 -8.16
N GLU A 126 6.04 -17.89 -6.90
CA GLU A 126 7.46 -17.83 -6.49
C GLU A 126 8.28 -19.03 -6.99
N THR A 127 7.74 -20.24 -6.90
CA THR A 127 8.50 -21.49 -7.12
C THR A 127 8.33 -22.09 -8.50
N GLN A 128 7.29 -21.71 -9.27
CA GLN A 128 7.02 -22.30 -10.58
C GLN A 128 6.87 -21.23 -11.67
N LYS A 129 5.90 -20.31 -11.53
CA LYS A 129 5.52 -19.39 -12.61
C LYS A 129 6.70 -18.53 -13.10
N ILE A 130 7.37 -17.85 -12.17
CA ILE A 130 8.48 -16.94 -12.51
C ILE A 130 9.73 -17.69 -12.95
N PRO A 131 10.18 -18.78 -12.27
CA PRO A 131 11.25 -19.62 -12.79
C PRO A 131 10.98 -20.16 -14.20
N ASN A 132 9.75 -20.64 -14.48
CA ASN A 132 9.38 -21.12 -15.82
C ASN A 132 9.46 -20.01 -16.87
N MET A 133 9.10 -18.78 -16.52
CA MET A 133 9.24 -17.61 -17.39
C MET A 133 10.71 -17.28 -17.68
N ALA A 134 11.59 -17.37 -16.68
CA ALA A 134 13.02 -17.24 -16.89
C ALA A 134 13.57 -18.32 -17.83
N THR A 135 13.15 -19.58 -17.66
CA THR A 135 13.52 -20.69 -18.56
C THR A 135 13.04 -20.47 -20.00
N ALA A 136 11.86 -19.89 -20.19
CA ALA A 136 11.32 -19.57 -21.51
C ALA A 136 12.02 -18.39 -22.20
N CYS A 137 12.86 -17.64 -21.48
CA CYS A 137 13.62 -16.48 -21.96
C CYS A 137 15.04 -16.49 -21.37
N PRO A 138 15.88 -17.48 -21.72
CA PRO A 138 17.14 -17.74 -21.05
C PRO A 138 18.16 -16.60 -21.22
N ASP A 139 18.12 -15.89 -22.35
CA ASP A 139 19.05 -14.81 -22.68
C ASP A 139 18.54 -13.41 -22.28
N LEU A 140 17.58 -13.34 -21.36
CA LEU A 140 16.79 -12.14 -21.12
C LEU A 140 16.98 -11.58 -19.70
N PRO A 141 17.84 -10.56 -19.50
CA PRO A 141 18.02 -9.96 -18.18
C PRO A 141 16.78 -9.15 -17.76
N PHE A 142 16.13 -9.52 -16.66
CA PHE A 142 14.98 -8.79 -16.15
C PHE A 142 14.94 -8.75 -14.62
N ARG A 143 14.21 -7.77 -14.10
CA ARG A 143 13.88 -7.64 -12.68
C ARG A 143 12.38 -7.84 -12.49
N ILE A 144 11.98 -8.53 -11.43
CA ILE A 144 10.57 -8.78 -11.12
C ILE A 144 10.28 -8.48 -9.67
N PHE A 145 9.14 -7.84 -9.43
CA PHE A 145 8.66 -7.50 -8.10
C PHE A 145 7.28 -8.09 -7.85
N GLY A 146 7.07 -8.63 -6.65
CA GLY A 146 5.79 -9.22 -6.26
C GLY A 146 5.34 -8.70 -4.90
N ALA A 147 4.25 -7.93 -4.86
CA ALA A 147 3.65 -7.49 -3.60
C ALA A 147 2.87 -8.65 -2.96
N LYS A 148 3.28 -9.08 -1.77
CA LYS A 148 2.65 -10.19 -1.04
C LYS A 148 1.43 -9.75 -0.23
N GLU A 149 1.34 -8.47 0.11
CA GLU A 149 0.33 -7.92 1.02
C GLU A 149 -0.44 -6.77 0.37
N LYS A 150 -1.54 -6.36 1.03
CA LYS A 150 -2.27 -5.14 0.68
C LYS A 150 -1.63 -3.94 1.40
N ASP A 151 -0.48 -3.49 0.89
CA ASP A 151 0.29 -2.39 1.46
C ASP A 151 0.81 -1.42 0.39
N GLY A 152 1.77 -0.56 0.77
CA GLY A 152 2.40 0.42 -0.11
C GLY A 152 3.07 -0.13 -1.38
N PHE A 153 3.24 -1.45 -1.52
CA PHE A 153 3.77 -2.06 -2.73
C PHE A 153 2.69 -2.53 -3.71
N ARG A 154 1.42 -2.55 -3.30
CA ARG A 154 0.31 -2.93 -4.16
C ARG A 154 -0.08 -1.78 -5.08
N LYS A 155 0.03 -1.96 -6.39
CA LYS A 155 -0.43 -0.99 -7.38
C LYS A 155 -1.89 -0.54 -7.10
N PRO A 156 -2.21 0.76 -7.25
CA PRO A 156 -1.38 1.82 -7.84
C PRO A 156 -0.37 2.45 -6.87
N MET A 157 -0.20 1.94 -5.64
CA MET A 157 0.76 2.51 -4.69
C MET A 157 2.18 2.54 -5.27
N PRO A 158 2.96 3.62 -5.03
CA PRO A 158 4.25 3.85 -5.67
C PRO A 158 5.42 3.10 -5.02
N GLY A 159 5.21 2.29 -3.98
CA GLY A 159 6.30 1.72 -3.18
C GLY A 159 7.31 0.90 -3.98
N VAL A 160 6.86 0.16 -5.01
CA VAL A 160 7.77 -0.60 -5.89
C VAL A 160 8.71 0.33 -6.67
N TRP A 161 8.22 1.50 -7.07
CA TRP A 161 9.03 2.50 -7.76
C TRP A 161 10.06 3.13 -6.84
N TYR A 162 9.69 3.43 -5.59
CA TYR A 162 10.66 3.96 -4.62
C TYR A 162 11.78 2.96 -4.32
N GLU A 163 11.47 1.66 -4.20
CA GLU A 163 12.49 0.63 -4.05
C GLU A 163 13.38 0.52 -5.29
N LEU A 164 12.81 0.64 -6.49
CA LEU A 164 13.60 0.65 -7.72
C LEU A 164 14.55 1.85 -7.76
N GLN A 165 14.07 3.04 -7.43
CA GLN A 165 14.87 4.26 -7.34
C GLN A 165 16.01 4.09 -6.33
N ARG A 166 15.73 3.52 -5.15
CA ARG A 166 16.75 3.24 -4.13
C ARG A 166 17.81 2.27 -4.64
N ILE A 167 17.39 1.13 -5.21
CA ILE A 167 18.31 0.12 -5.76
C ILE A 167 19.20 0.73 -6.85
N PHE A 168 18.63 1.53 -7.75
CA PHE A 168 19.42 2.12 -8.82
C PHE A 168 20.36 3.19 -8.28
N ALA A 169 19.92 4.02 -7.32
CA ALA A 169 20.77 5.02 -6.70
C ALA A 169 22.00 4.40 -6.00
N GLU A 170 21.87 3.20 -5.42
CA GLU A 170 22.99 2.41 -4.89
C GLU A 170 24.02 2.04 -5.96
N ASP A 171 23.57 1.87 -7.21
CA ASP A 171 24.42 1.65 -8.38
C ASP A 171 24.87 2.97 -9.07
N GLY A 172 24.61 4.14 -8.48
CA GLY A 172 24.85 5.46 -9.13
C GLY A 172 23.83 5.85 -10.21
N VAL A 173 22.77 5.04 -10.32
CA VAL A 173 21.55 5.08 -11.13
C VAL A 173 20.46 6.09 -10.75
N ALA A 174 20.40 7.31 -11.27
CA ALA A 174 19.20 8.15 -11.06
C ALA A 174 18.10 7.83 -12.09
N ILE A 175 16.89 7.47 -11.64
CA ILE A 175 15.69 7.28 -12.49
C ILE A 175 14.53 8.15 -12.01
N GLY A 176 13.75 8.69 -12.95
CA GLY A 176 12.72 9.70 -12.68
C GLY A 176 11.95 10.10 -13.94
N ARG A 177 11.43 11.32 -14.01
CA ARG A 177 10.69 11.82 -15.18
C ARG A 177 11.56 11.83 -16.44
N SER A 178 11.19 11.05 -17.45
CA SER A 178 11.66 11.16 -18.84
C SER A 178 10.68 10.44 -19.77
N THR A 179 10.64 10.84 -21.04
CA THR A 179 9.88 10.20 -22.12
C THR A 179 10.40 8.79 -22.47
N ASP A 180 11.55 8.40 -21.90
CA ASP A 180 12.14 7.08 -22.05
C ASP A 180 11.65 6.10 -20.98
N PHE A 181 10.51 6.36 -20.35
CA PHE A 181 9.89 5.46 -19.38
C PHE A 181 8.45 5.17 -19.75
N ALA A 182 8.05 3.90 -19.66
CA ALA A 182 6.67 3.52 -19.90
C ALA A 182 6.14 2.49 -18.89
N SER A 183 4.84 2.55 -18.63
CA SER A 183 4.11 1.54 -17.88
C SER A 183 2.84 1.10 -18.59
N SER A 184 2.44 -0.16 -18.42
CA SER A 184 1.14 -0.69 -18.88
C SER A 184 0.03 -0.65 -17.82
N ASP A 185 0.28 -0.03 -16.65
CA ASP A 185 -0.73 0.22 -15.61
C ASP A 185 -0.94 1.73 -15.44
N ARG A 186 -2.10 2.24 -15.87
CA ARG A 186 -2.33 3.69 -16.01
C ARG A 186 -2.17 4.48 -14.73
N LYS A 187 -2.85 4.06 -13.66
CA LYS A 187 -2.84 4.80 -12.38
C LYS A 187 -1.45 4.77 -11.75
N TRP A 188 -0.76 3.64 -11.88
CA TRP A 188 0.61 3.53 -11.40
C TRP A 188 1.56 4.41 -12.24
N ALA A 189 1.42 4.41 -13.57
CA ALA A 189 2.16 5.30 -14.48
C ALA A 189 1.99 6.77 -14.11
N GLU A 190 0.74 7.22 -13.90
CA GLU A 190 0.42 8.58 -13.48
C GLU A 190 1.05 8.92 -12.12
N ASN A 191 1.08 7.98 -11.17
CA ASN A 191 1.70 8.21 -9.86
C ASN A 191 3.21 8.42 -9.91
N VAL A 192 3.89 7.67 -10.77
CA VAL A 192 5.36 7.69 -10.84
C VAL A 192 5.87 8.52 -12.02
N ASP A 193 4.95 9.26 -12.66
CA ASP A 193 5.19 10.13 -13.81
C ASP A 193 5.86 9.41 -15.00
N LEU A 194 5.38 8.23 -15.37
CA LEU A 194 5.82 7.49 -16.56
C LEU A 194 4.76 7.55 -17.65
N ASP A 195 5.18 7.43 -18.92
CA ASP A 195 4.24 7.36 -20.04
C ASP A 195 3.42 6.08 -19.95
N PHE A 196 2.10 6.19 -20.06
CA PHE A 196 1.25 5.01 -20.14
C PHE A 196 1.17 4.51 -21.58
N LYS A 197 1.51 3.25 -21.82
CA LYS A 197 1.37 2.59 -23.12
C LYS A 197 0.60 1.27 -22.94
N THR A 198 -0.59 1.18 -23.53
CA THR A 198 -1.36 -0.07 -23.60
C THR A 198 -0.98 -0.90 -24.82
N PRO A 199 -1.22 -2.22 -24.77
CA PRO A 199 -1.22 -3.05 -25.97
C PRO A 199 -2.35 -2.74 -26.96
N GLU A 200 -3.48 -2.17 -26.49
CA GLU A 200 -4.67 -1.86 -27.30
C GLU A 200 -5.26 -0.48 -26.97
N VAL A 201 -5.86 0.18 -27.97
CA VAL A 201 -6.20 1.62 -28.06
C VAL A 201 -6.99 2.19 -26.87
N ASN A 202 -6.71 3.47 -26.58
CA ASN A 202 -7.35 4.38 -25.61
C ASN A 202 -8.87 4.20 -25.43
N GLU A 203 -9.29 3.65 -24.29
CA GLU A 203 -10.62 3.98 -23.73
C GLU A 203 -10.55 5.25 -22.87
N PRO A 204 -11.50 6.18 -23.00
CA PRO A 204 -11.61 7.35 -22.13
C PRO A 204 -12.01 6.92 -20.71
N PHE A 205 -11.08 7.06 -19.76
CA PHE A 205 -11.31 6.81 -18.34
C PHE A 205 -11.93 8.05 -17.68
N ILE A 206 -13.14 7.92 -17.14
CA ILE A 206 -13.81 8.95 -16.35
C ILE A 206 -13.25 8.88 -14.92
N SER A 207 -12.38 9.82 -14.57
CA SER A 207 -11.92 10.02 -13.19
C SER A 207 -12.92 10.91 -12.44
N SER A 208 -13.42 10.44 -11.29
CA SER A 208 -14.08 11.30 -10.32
C SER A 208 -13.03 12.14 -9.60
N HIS A 209 -12.78 13.34 -10.12
CA HIS A 209 -11.96 14.34 -9.43
C HIS A 209 -12.76 14.89 -8.24
N VAL A 210 -12.26 14.65 -7.03
CA VAL A 210 -12.76 15.36 -5.85
C VAL A 210 -11.73 16.42 -5.49
N THR A 211 -12.09 17.68 -5.67
CA THR A 211 -11.33 18.83 -5.16
C THR A 211 -11.79 19.10 -3.73
N PRO A 212 -10.92 18.98 -2.72
CA PRO A 212 -11.23 19.42 -1.37
C PRO A 212 -11.53 20.92 -1.36
N THR A 213 -12.49 21.35 -0.55
CA THR A 213 -12.88 22.74 -0.41
C THR A 213 -11.77 23.53 0.29
N ASN A 214 -11.07 24.39 -0.45
CA ASN A 214 -10.06 25.31 0.08
C ASN A 214 -10.74 26.51 0.77
N THR A 215 -11.41 26.26 1.89
CA THR A 215 -11.98 27.32 2.72
C THR A 215 -11.11 27.47 3.97
N PRO A 216 -10.72 28.70 4.38
CA PRO A 216 -9.69 28.89 5.40
C PRO A 216 -9.98 28.14 6.70
N LEU A 217 -8.93 27.55 7.26
CA LEU A 217 -8.90 27.13 8.66
C LEU A 217 -9.19 28.37 9.52
N LEU A 218 -10.00 28.20 10.55
CA LEU A 218 -10.26 29.23 11.56
C LEU A 218 -8.93 29.90 11.95
N PRO A 219 -8.90 31.24 12.11
CA PRO A 219 -7.67 31.91 12.51
C PRO A 219 -7.13 31.29 13.79
N PRO A 220 -5.79 31.09 13.89
CA PRO A 220 -5.19 30.53 15.09
C PRO A 220 -5.59 31.38 16.30
N PRO A 221 -5.90 30.73 17.45
CA PRO A 221 -6.24 31.48 18.65
C PRO A 221 -5.08 32.38 19.04
N SER A 222 -5.32 33.70 19.12
CA SER A 222 -4.34 34.75 19.39
C SER A 222 -3.42 34.41 20.57
N PRO A 223 -2.10 34.67 20.50
CA PRO A 223 -1.20 34.32 21.59
C PRO A 223 -1.51 35.10 22.87
N LYS A 224 -1.47 34.37 23.99
CA LYS A 224 -1.23 34.78 25.38
C LYS A 224 -1.36 36.29 25.69
N SER A 225 -2.57 36.76 26.01
CA SER A 225 -2.74 38.04 26.72
C SER A 225 -4.04 38.17 27.56
N ALA A 226 -4.83 37.12 27.73
CA ALA A 226 -5.96 37.13 28.64
C ALA A 226 -6.12 35.76 29.31
N LYS A 227 -6.45 35.73 30.61
CA LYS A 227 -6.96 34.51 31.27
C LYS A 227 -8.18 34.06 30.47
N ARG A 228 -8.02 33.03 29.63
CA ARG A 228 -9.13 32.49 28.86
C ARG A 228 -10.07 31.77 29.82
N PRO A 229 -11.39 31.89 29.65
CA PRO A 229 -12.33 31.07 30.42
C PRO A 229 -12.07 29.60 30.13
N VAL A 230 -12.21 28.77 31.17
CA VAL A 230 -12.07 27.31 31.06
C VAL A 230 -13.16 26.78 30.14
N GLU A 231 -12.81 25.90 29.22
CA GLU A 231 -13.76 25.33 28.28
C GLU A 231 -13.44 23.87 27.94
N LEU A 232 -14.46 23.18 27.42
CA LEU A 232 -14.31 21.88 26.79
C LEU A 232 -14.46 22.03 25.27
N VAL A 233 -13.47 21.54 24.52
CA VAL A 233 -13.51 21.53 23.06
C VAL A 233 -13.69 20.10 22.56
N LEU A 234 -14.63 19.93 21.63
CA LEU A 234 -15.04 18.64 21.11
C LEU A 234 -14.79 18.56 19.61
N PHE A 235 -13.98 17.60 19.18
CA PHE A 235 -13.70 17.35 17.77
C PHE A 235 -14.61 16.27 17.22
N VAL A 236 -15.37 16.60 16.18
CA VAL A 236 -16.27 15.68 15.48
C VAL A 236 -15.80 15.52 14.04
N GLY A 237 -15.66 14.30 13.54
CA GLY A 237 -15.30 14.06 12.13
C GLY A 237 -14.69 12.68 11.94
N TYR A 238 -14.61 12.21 10.69
CA TYR A 238 -14.01 10.92 10.37
C TYR A 238 -12.60 10.78 10.97
N PRO A 239 -12.17 9.57 11.40
CA PRO A 239 -10.76 9.33 11.64
C PRO A 239 -9.94 9.71 10.39
N CYS A 240 -8.65 10.00 10.57
CA CYS A 240 -7.73 10.37 9.49
C CYS A 240 -7.97 11.75 8.82
N LEU A 241 -8.97 12.55 9.21
CA LEU A 241 -9.13 13.95 8.76
C LEU A 241 -8.23 14.99 9.47
N GLY A 242 -7.22 14.56 10.23
CA GLY A 242 -6.24 15.48 10.82
C GLY A 242 -6.60 16.10 12.16
N LYS A 243 -7.64 15.61 12.85
CA LYS A 243 -8.04 16.04 14.21
C LYS A 243 -6.86 16.17 15.18
N SER A 244 -6.02 15.14 15.29
CA SER A 244 -4.86 15.18 16.19
C SER A 244 -3.79 16.20 15.73
N SER A 245 -3.60 16.37 14.43
CA SER A 245 -2.68 17.38 13.88
C SER A 245 -3.19 18.80 14.15
N PHE A 246 -4.51 19.01 14.04
CA PHE A 246 -5.17 20.28 14.35
C PHE A 246 -5.07 20.61 15.84
N TYR A 247 -5.23 19.62 16.73
CA TYR A 247 -4.97 19.78 18.17
C TYR A 247 -3.54 20.29 18.43
N ARG A 248 -2.52 19.62 17.87
CA ARG A 248 -1.11 19.98 18.12
C ARG A 248 -0.76 21.39 17.65
N SER A 249 -1.31 21.79 16.52
CA SER A 249 -1.04 23.10 15.91
C SER A 249 -1.77 24.27 16.59
N HIS A 250 -2.99 24.06 17.10
CA HIS A 250 -3.84 25.17 17.57
C HIS A 250 -4.11 25.16 19.09
N PHE A 251 -4.15 24.00 19.72
CA PHE A 251 -4.60 23.84 21.11
C PHE A 251 -3.48 23.44 22.07
N GLN A 252 -2.52 22.63 21.62
CA GLN A 252 -1.42 22.19 22.48
C GLN A 252 -0.56 23.36 22.97
N GLN A 253 -0.17 24.28 22.07
CA GLN A 253 0.61 25.47 22.44
C GLN A 253 -0.19 26.47 23.29
N ALA A 254 -1.52 26.39 23.23
CA ALA A 254 -2.43 27.17 24.05
C ALA A 254 -2.67 26.54 25.44
N GLY A 255 -2.06 25.39 25.75
CA GLY A 255 -2.13 24.74 27.06
C GLY A 255 -3.36 23.86 27.28
N TYR A 256 -4.06 23.46 26.22
CA TYR A 256 -5.20 22.55 26.37
C TYR A 256 -4.71 21.12 26.57
N LYS A 257 -5.34 20.39 27.48
CA LYS A 257 -5.09 18.96 27.67
C LYS A 257 -5.72 18.13 26.56
N HIS A 258 -4.94 17.27 25.91
CA HIS A 258 -5.47 16.29 24.97
C HIS A 258 -5.97 15.06 25.72
N VAL A 259 -7.25 14.73 25.60
CA VAL A 259 -7.77 13.47 26.13
C VAL A 259 -8.18 12.58 24.97
N ASN A 260 -7.37 11.56 24.71
CA ASN A 260 -7.57 10.61 23.64
C ASN A 260 -7.83 9.20 24.20
N GLN A 261 -8.99 8.64 23.86
CA GLN A 261 -9.40 7.30 24.29
C GLN A 261 -8.47 6.21 23.76
N ASP A 262 -7.87 6.38 22.57
CA ASP A 262 -6.93 5.40 22.02
C ASP A 262 -5.70 5.22 22.93
N ILE A 263 -5.31 6.28 23.65
CA ILE A 263 -4.18 6.27 24.58
C ILE A 263 -4.61 5.74 25.95
N LEU A 264 -5.77 6.19 26.45
CA LEU A 264 -6.25 5.85 27.79
C LEU A 264 -6.96 4.50 27.86
N LYS A 265 -7.26 3.89 26.71
CA LYS A 265 -7.94 2.61 26.45
C LYS A 265 -9.39 2.55 26.96
N ARG A 266 -9.64 2.93 28.21
CA ARG A 266 -10.96 2.89 28.86
C ARG A 266 -11.62 4.27 28.84
N ARG A 267 -12.91 4.29 28.50
CA ARG A 267 -13.72 5.51 28.43
C ARG A 267 -13.92 6.16 29.80
N GLU A 268 -14.12 5.35 30.84
CA GLU A 268 -14.33 5.79 32.23
C GLU A 268 -13.10 6.56 32.73
N LYS A 269 -11.90 6.12 32.33
CA LYS A 269 -10.65 6.83 32.62
C LYS A 269 -10.60 8.19 31.92
N CYS A 270 -11.06 8.29 30.68
CA CYS A 270 -11.12 9.56 29.95
C CYS A 270 -12.07 10.56 30.61
N ILE A 271 -13.26 10.09 31.02
CA ILE A 271 -14.27 10.85 31.75
C ILE A 271 -13.67 11.44 33.03
N LYS A 272 -12.99 10.60 33.83
CA LYS A 272 -12.33 11.03 35.07
C LYS A 272 -11.26 12.09 34.82
N VAL A 273 -10.38 11.86 33.84
CA VAL A 273 -9.30 12.81 33.48
C VAL A 273 -9.85 14.15 33.03
N VAL A 274 -10.95 14.17 32.26
CA VAL A 274 -11.59 15.42 31.83
C VAL A 274 -12.24 16.12 33.02
N GLY A 275 -12.99 15.41 33.85
CA GLY A 275 -13.62 15.99 35.04
C GLY A 275 -12.61 16.63 36.00
N GLU A 276 -11.49 15.95 36.26
CA GLU A 276 -10.40 16.47 37.09
C GLU A 276 -9.77 17.72 36.47
N ALA A 277 -9.39 17.66 35.19
CA ALA A 277 -8.75 18.78 34.50
C ALA A 277 -9.64 20.03 34.50
N LEU A 278 -10.91 19.88 34.12
CA LEU A 278 -11.89 20.96 34.09
C LEU A 278 -12.11 21.57 35.49
N SER A 279 -12.19 20.74 36.53
CA SER A 279 -12.37 21.20 37.91
C SER A 279 -11.15 21.96 38.44
N THR A 280 -9.94 21.63 37.96
CA THR A 280 -8.69 22.34 38.27
C THR A 280 -8.44 23.57 37.38
N GLY A 281 -9.38 23.91 36.49
CA GLY A 281 -9.28 25.07 35.60
C GLY A 281 -8.44 24.85 34.33
N GLU A 282 -8.19 23.59 33.96
CA GLU A 282 -7.46 23.21 32.74
C GLU A 282 -8.45 22.92 31.60
N SER A 283 -8.34 23.63 30.48
CA SER A 283 -9.20 23.38 29.31
C SER A 283 -8.82 22.09 28.59
N CYS A 284 -9.80 21.38 28.04
CA CYS A 284 -9.61 20.05 27.47
C CYS A 284 -10.08 19.95 26.02
N VAL A 285 -9.41 19.10 25.22
CA VAL A 285 -9.85 18.69 23.88
C VAL A 285 -10.14 17.19 23.87
N VAL A 286 -11.35 16.81 23.44
CA VAL A 286 -11.84 15.42 23.32
C VAL A 286 -12.43 15.16 21.93
N ALA A 287 -12.60 13.90 21.54
CA ALA A 287 -13.18 13.52 20.23
C ALA A 287 -14.51 12.73 20.29
N THR A 288 -15.07 12.51 21.49
CA THR A 288 -16.32 11.76 21.70
C THR A 288 -17.36 12.64 22.38
N ARG A 289 -18.65 12.52 22.01
CA ARG A 289 -19.70 13.52 22.29
C ARG A 289 -20.40 13.41 23.65
N LYS A 290 -21.30 12.43 23.79
CA LYS A 290 -22.38 12.44 24.79
C LYS A 290 -21.90 12.59 26.24
N HIS A 291 -20.89 11.82 26.66
CA HIS A 291 -20.46 11.78 28.06
C HIS A 291 -19.81 13.06 28.55
N TYR A 292 -19.06 13.75 27.68
CA TYR A 292 -18.30 14.94 28.11
C TYR A 292 -19.16 16.20 28.15
N ILE A 293 -20.17 16.28 27.29
CA ILE A 293 -21.17 17.36 27.35
C ILE A 293 -21.89 17.33 28.71
N THR A 294 -22.26 16.14 29.19
CA THR A 294 -22.90 15.99 30.51
C THR A 294 -22.02 16.52 31.64
N ILE A 295 -20.73 16.16 31.64
CA ILE A 295 -19.78 16.61 32.67
C ILE A 295 -19.59 18.12 32.62
N ALA A 296 -19.41 18.69 31.41
CA ALA A 296 -19.23 20.13 31.26
C ALA A 296 -20.47 20.91 31.72
N LYS A 297 -21.69 20.43 31.42
CA LYS A 297 -22.93 21.00 31.92
C LYS A 297 -23.01 20.99 33.45
N GLN A 298 -22.65 19.86 34.08
CA GLN A 298 -22.64 19.74 35.55
C GLN A 298 -21.68 20.72 36.22
N LEU A 299 -20.55 21.02 35.56
CA LEU A 299 -19.54 21.98 36.05
C LEU A 299 -19.82 23.42 35.61
N GLY A 300 -20.89 23.68 34.84
CA GLY A 300 -21.19 25.01 34.29
C GLY A 300 -20.15 25.52 33.27
N ILE A 301 -19.41 24.61 32.62
CA ILE A 301 -18.32 24.94 31.70
C ILE A 301 -18.84 24.93 30.25
N PRO A 302 -18.54 25.95 29.42
CA PRO A 302 -18.96 26.00 28.03
C PRO A 302 -18.29 24.88 27.21
N VAL A 303 -19.06 24.34 26.25
CA VAL A 303 -18.57 23.34 25.29
C VAL A 303 -18.57 23.92 23.89
N ARG A 304 -17.44 23.86 23.18
CA ARG A 304 -17.37 24.19 21.75
C ARG A 304 -17.16 22.95 20.90
N CYS A 305 -17.83 22.88 19.77
CA CYS A 305 -17.66 21.80 18.79
C CYS A 305 -16.85 22.29 17.59
N PHE A 306 -15.89 21.49 17.16
CA PHE A 306 -15.17 21.66 15.90
C PHE A 306 -15.47 20.44 15.03
N LYS A 307 -16.36 20.63 14.05
CA LYS A 307 -16.76 19.63 13.07
C LYS A 307 -15.79 19.65 11.89
N PHE A 308 -15.00 18.60 11.74
CA PHE A 308 -14.08 18.40 10.61
C PHE A 308 -14.87 17.88 9.42
N GLU A 309 -14.95 18.72 8.39
CA GLU A 309 -15.65 18.41 7.15
C GLU A 309 -14.77 17.55 6.25
N GLY A 310 -15.34 16.50 5.67
CA GLY A 310 -14.61 15.59 4.78
C GLY A 310 -15.35 14.27 4.56
N THR A 311 -15.14 13.68 3.39
CA THR A 311 -15.81 12.42 3.01
C THR A 311 -15.07 11.18 3.54
N ALA A 312 -15.73 10.02 3.49
CA ALA A 312 -15.10 8.74 3.83
C ALA A 312 -13.92 8.42 2.90
N GLU A 313 -14.02 8.81 1.63
CA GLU A 313 -12.98 8.63 0.62
C GLU A 313 -11.75 9.49 0.93
N LEU A 314 -11.94 10.76 1.31
CA LEU A 314 -10.84 11.64 1.73
C LEU A 314 -10.17 11.11 3.00
N ALA A 315 -10.96 10.65 3.97
CA ALA A 315 -10.45 10.06 5.18
C ALA A 315 -9.65 8.77 4.91
N TRP A 316 -10.15 7.90 4.01
CA TRP A 316 -9.44 6.70 3.56
C TRP A 316 -8.16 7.02 2.81
N HIS A 317 -8.19 8.01 1.93
CA HIS A 317 -7.02 8.49 1.19
C HIS A 317 -5.93 9.01 2.13
N ASN A 318 -6.30 9.85 3.09
CA ASN A 318 -5.40 10.34 4.14
C ASN A 318 -4.82 9.20 5.00
N ASN A 319 -5.61 8.15 5.26
CA ASN A 319 -5.17 6.97 5.97
C ASN A 319 -4.07 6.23 5.20
N LEU A 320 -4.30 5.97 3.90
CA LEU A 320 -3.31 5.35 3.01
C LEU A 320 -2.03 6.18 2.86
N TYR A 321 -2.18 7.49 2.68
CA TYR A 321 -1.05 8.42 2.58
C TYR A 321 -0.17 8.35 3.82
N ARG A 322 -0.77 8.44 5.02
CA ARG A 322 -0.05 8.39 6.29
C ARG A 322 0.58 7.04 6.58
N ALA A 323 -0.04 5.95 6.13
CA ALA A 323 0.50 4.61 6.34
C ALA A 323 1.65 4.28 5.39
N TYR A 324 1.61 4.74 4.13
CA TYR A 324 2.47 4.19 3.07
C TYR A 324 3.15 5.19 2.15
N ASN A 325 2.71 6.45 2.08
CA ASN A 325 3.18 7.37 1.03
C ASN A 325 3.65 8.74 1.54
N MET A 326 3.88 8.91 2.84
CA MET A 326 4.56 10.11 3.33
C MET A 326 6.01 10.14 2.82
N PRO A 327 6.55 11.32 2.45
CA PRO A 327 7.97 11.43 2.19
C PRO A 327 8.77 11.17 3.48
N PRO A 328 9.96 10.55 3.41
CA PRO A 328 10.75 10.20 4.60
C PRO A 328 10.96 11.38 5.55
N SER A 329 11.27 12.56 5.00
CA SER A 329 11.48 13.81 5.73
C SER A 329 10.26 14.30 6.53
N SER A 330 9.05 13.92 6.14
CA SER A 330 7.81 14.22 6.87
C SER A 330 7.43 13.08 7.83
N ALA A 331 7.71 11.83 7.44
CA ALA A 331 7.42 10.66 8.26
C ALA A 331 8.20 10.65 9.59
N GLU A 332 9.45 11.12 9.59
CA GLU A 332 10.28 11.23 10.80
C GLU A 332 9.75 12.23 11.83
N LYS A 333 8.97 13.23 11.39
CA LYS A 333 8.45 14.31 12.25
C LYS A 333 7.10 13.98 12.87
N GLU A 334 6.47 12.89 12.42
CA GLU A 334 5.12 12.51 12.81
C GLU A 334 5.13 11.12 13.47
N PRO A 335 4.27 10.86 14.47
CA PRO A 335 4.16 9.52 15.04
C PRO A 335 3.77 8.52 13.96
N LYS A 336 4.48 7.39 13.88
CA LYS A 336 4.20 6.31 12.93
C LYS A 336 2.72 5.91 13.02
N ARG A 337 2.05 5.82 11.87
CA ARG A 337 0.64 5.45 11.76
C ARG A 337 0.52 4.14 11.01
N GLU A 338 -0.07 3.15 11.67
CA GLU A 338 -0.55 1.96 11.00
C GLU A 338 -1.83 2.26 10.23
N LEU A 339 -2.09 1.47 9.19
CA LEU A 339 -3.30 1.59 8.41
C LEU A 339 -4.52 1.26 9.29
N LEU A 340 -5.40 2.23 9.48
CA LEU A 340 -6.68 1.98 10.14
C LEU A 340 -7.56 1.10 9.23
N PRO A 341 -8.17 -0.01 9.71
CA PRO A 341 -9.06 -0.82 8.88
C PRO A 341 -10.25 -0.01 8.36
N TYR A 342 -10.70 -0.29 7.13
CA TYR A 342 -11.84 0.43 6.52
C TYR A 342 -13.11 0.36 7.38
N GLY A 343 -13.32 -0.75 8.09
CA GLY A 343 -14.44 -0.93 9.02
C GLY A 343 -14.56 0.17 10.09
N ALA A 344 -13.46 0.81 10.48
CA ALA A 344 -13.50 1.93 11.43
C ALA A 344 -14.14 3.19 10.83
N LEU A 345 -13.93 3.45 9.52
CA LEU A 345 -14.58 4.54 8.80
C LEU A 345 -16.07 4.25 8.62
N SER A 346 -16.43 3.03 8.23
CA SER A 346 -17.83 2.60 8.11
C SER A 346 -18.56 2.66 9.45
N SER A 347 -17.91 2.22 10.53
CA SER A 347 -18.47 2.28 11.88
C SER A 347 -18.74 3.72 12.31
N TYR A 348 -17.79 4.63 12.03
CA TYR A 348 -18.02 6.06 12.25
C TYR A 348 -19.20 6.59 11.44
N ALA A 349 -19.27 6.29 10.14
CA ALA A 349 -20.36 6.76 9.27
C ALA A 349 -21.74 6.32 9.77
N ASN A 350 -21.85 5.05 10.19
CA ASN A 350 -23.11 4.50 10.71
C ASN A 350 -23.52 5.10 12.06
N ALA A 351 -22.55 5.51 12.88
CA ALA A 351 -22.77 6.12 14.18
C ALA A 351 -22.76 7.67 14.14
N PHE A 352 -22.60 8.26 12.95
CA PHE A 352 -22.50 9.70 12.80
C PHE A 352 -23.88 10.34 12.94
N GLU A 353 -23.93 11.39 13.73
CA GLU A 353 -25.09 12.27 13.85
C GLU A 353 -24.55 13.70 13.74
N GLU A 354 -25.23 14.59 13.03
CA GLU A 354 -24.76 15.97 12.88
C GLU A 354 -24.79 16.69 14.25
N PRO A 355 -23.72 17.37 14.69
CA PRO A 355 -23.74 18.09 15.95
C PRO A 355 -24.71 19.28 15.91
N THR A 356 -25.50 19.46 16.96
CA THR A 356 -26.52 20.53 17.05
C THR A 356 -26.39 21.35 18.33
N LEU A 357 -26.75 22.63 18.29
CA LEU A 357 -26.69 23.50 19.48
C LEU A 357 -27.55 22.99 20.64
N SER A 358 -28.65 22.29 20.34
CA SER A 358 -29.53 21.64 21.33
C SER A 358 -28.85 20.59 22.18
N GLU A 359 -27.72 20.00 21.74
CA GLU A 359 -26.94 19.10 22.58
C GLU A 359 -26.31 19.83 23.78
N GLY A 360 -26.16 21.15 23.71
CA GLY A 360 -25.53 22.00 24.73
C GLY A 360 -24.18 22.56 24.32
N PHE A 361 -23.91 22.66 23.02
CA PHE A 361 -22.75 23.40 22.52
C PHE A 361 -23.02 24.90 22.59
N SER A 362 -22.04 25.65 23.09
CA SER A 362 -22.00 27.11 23.02
C SER A 362 -21.73 27.63 21.61
N GLU A 363 -20.98 26.85 20.81
CA GLU A 363 -20.61 27.19 19.44
C GLU A 363 -20.28 25.90 18.67
N ILE A 364 -20.64 25.86 17.39
CA ILE A 364 -20.22 24.79 16.46
C ILE A 364 -19.48 25.44 15.30
N LYS A 365 -18.23 25.05 15.11
CA LYS A 365 -17.38 25.52 14.01
C LYS A 365 -17.10 24.39 13.04
N THR A 366 -17.21 24.67 11.76
CA THR A 366 -16.76 23.76 10.71
C THR A 366 -15.28 24.00 10.41
N VAL A 367 -14.50 22.92 10.43
CA VAL A 367 -13.09 22.89 10.06
C VAL A 367 -12.99 22.19 8.72
N ASN A 368 -12.72 22.96 7.66
CA ASN A 368 -12.53 22.39 6.33
C ASN A 368 -11.18 21.69 6.26
N TRP A 369 -11.14 20.60 5.50
CA TRP A 369 -9.89 19.89 5.26
C TRP A 369 -9.01 20.67 4.29
N VAL A 370 -7.76 20.92 4.68
CA VAL A 370 -6.75 21.58 3.86
C VAL A 370 -5.45 20.78 3.96
N PHE A 371 -4.78 20.58 2.83
CA PHE A 371 -3.47 19.92 2.82
C PHE A 371 -2.40 20.82 3.45
N GLN A 372 -1.56 20.23 4.29
CA GLN A 372 -0.41 20.90 4.88
C GLN A 372 0.82 20.01 4.71
N GLY A 373 1.89 20.55 4.13
CA GLY A 373 3.13 19.82 3.89
C GLY A 373 4.03 20.50 2.86
N SER A 374 5.19 19.92 2.61
CA SER A 374 6.07 20.34 1.52
C SER A 374 5.44 20.05 0.15
N GLU A 375 6.03 20.61 -0.89
CA GLU A 375 5.63 20.33 -2.27
C GLU A 375 5.78 18.83 -2.62
N GLU A 376 6.82 18.17 -2.12
CA GLU A 376 6.98 16.71 -2.26
C GLU A 376 5.85 15.95 -1.56
N ALA A 377 5.51 16.34 -0.32
CA ALA A 377 4.41 15.75 0.43
C ALA A 377 3.08 15.92 -0.31
N ARG A 378 2.84 17.10 -0.89
CA ARG A 378 1.66 17.41 -1.70
C ARG A 378 1.59 16.53 -2.94
N LYS A 379 2.70 16.39 -3.67
CA LYS A 379 2.81 15.53 -4.85
C LYS A 379 2.48 14.07 -4.50
N ARG A 380 3.07 13.54 -3.43
CA ARG A 380 2.80 12.18 -2.96
C ARG A 380 1.36 12.00 -2.48
N TRP A 381 0.80 13.00 -1.80
CA TRP A 381 -0.60 12.96 -1.39
C TRP A 381 -1.54 12.97 -2.59
N SER A 382 -1.23 13.68 -3.68
CA SER A 382 -2.06 13.71 -4.89
C SER A 382 -1.95 12.47 -5.79
N MET A 383 -1.17 11.46 -5.40
CA MET A 383 -1.11 10.18 -6.11
C MET A 383 -2.40 9.37 -5.93
N TRP A 384 -2.72 8.49 -6.87
CA TRP A 384 -3.70 7.42 -6.72
C TRP A 384 -3.30 6.47 -5.59
N LEU A 385 -3.99 6.54 -4.45
CA LEU A 385 -3.77 5.65 -3.32
C LEU A 385 -4.95 4.70 -3.16
N GLN A 386 -4.70 3.40 -3.30
CA GLN A 386 -5.75 2.39 -3.27
C GLN A 386 -5.20 1.00 -2.92
N LEU A 387 -5.93 0.25 -2.10
CA LEU A 387 -5.64 -1.16 -1.81
C LEU A 387 -6.68 -2.13 -2.36
N ASP A 388 -7.93 -1.70 -2.52
CA ASP A 388 -9.03 -2.55 -2.99
C ASP A 388 -9.77 -1.93 -4.16
N GLY A 389 -10.08 -2.73 -5.19
CA GLY A 389 -10.64 -2.30 -6.49
C GLY A 389 -11.98 -1.58 -6.45
N LYS A 390 -12.63 -1.44 -5.28
CA LYS A 390 -14.02 -0.94 -5.19
C LYS A 390 -14.15 0.58 -5.03
N ARG A 391 -13.10 1.31 -4.63
CA ARG A 391 -13.19 2.75 -4.30
C ARG A 391 -11.87 3.47 -4.57
N ALA A 392 -11.56 3.71 -5.85
CA ALA A 392 -10.46 4.58 -6.24
C ALA A 392 -10.99 6.02 -6.34
N VAL A 393 -10.42 6.96 -5.61
CA VAL A 393 -10.69 8.38 -5.80
C VAL A 393 -9.36 9.08 -5.98
N PHE A 394 -9.25 9.89 -7.03
CA PHE A 394 -8.10 10.73 -7.24
C PHE A 394 -8.37 12.12 -6.68
N PHE A 395 -7.57 12.49 -5.70
CA PHE A 395 -7.61 13.82 -5.13
C PHE A 395 -6.52 14.68 -5.75
N SER A 396 -6.94 15.70 -6.50
CA SER A 396 -6.05 16.70 -7.07
C SER A 396 -6.25 18.02 -6.35
N LEU A 397 -5.16 18.56 -5.80
CA LEU A 397 -5.10 19.95 -5.39
C LEU A 397 -4.61 20.73 -6.61
N ARG A 398 -5.55 21.19 -7.45
CA ARG A 398 -5.20 22.11 -8.53
C ARG A 398 -4.71 23.41 -7.88
N GLN A 399 -3.54 23.89 -8.30
CA GLN A 399 -3.17 25.28 -8.07
C GLN A 399 -4.10 26.10 -8.98
N THR A 400 -5.07 26.78 -8.38
CA THR A 400 -5.80 27.87 -9.03
C THR A 400 -5.01 29.15 -8.93
#